data_AF-A0A2E0M2T7-F1
#
_entry.id   AF-A0A2E0M2T7-F1
#
_cell.length_a   1.000
_cell.length_b   1.000
_cell.length_c   1.000
_cell.angle_alpha   90.00
_cell.angle_beta   90.00
_cell.angle_gamma   90.00
#
_symmetry.space_group_name_H-M   'P 1'
#
loop_
_entity.id
_entity.type
_entity.pdbx_description
1 polymer ?
#
loop_
_entity_poly.entity_id
_entity_poly.type
_entity_poly.pdbx_seq_one_letter_code
_entity_poly.pdbx_strand_id
1 'polypeptide(L)'
;MWKLIPLLIIFSAPSARADLTHSLSSSVSLDVHGAATVSERVGSSYSVSGNNIKVGTGNSDVFGGLTTGSATAAATMKAGTYEINTSGSAFSFSESWLQGDGIPAIGSGVDVTSGVVADMPAFGETTTQSGGVAGTLAGSILSSGVMSLTAGGAGTTGTSQFISTISVK
;
A
#
# COMPACT_ATOMS: atom_id res chain seq x y z
N MET A 1 25.78 -86.12 -20.44
CA MET A 1 24.69 -85.21 -20.88
C MET A 1 24.54 -83.96 -19.98
N TRP A 2 25.51 -83.61 -19.12
CA TRP A 2 25.43 -82.46 -18.18
C TRP A 2 25.74 -81.09 -18.84
N LYS A 3 26.46 -81.07 -19.96
CA LYS A 3 27.02 -79.83 -20.56
C LYS A 3 25.99 -78.86 -21.17
N LEU A 4 24.70 -79.19 -21.16
CA LEU A 4 23.62 -78.37 -21.75
C LEU A 4 22.78 -77.61 -20.70
N ILE A 5 22.96 -77.91 -19.40
CA ILE A 5 22.27 -77.24 -18.29
C ILE A 5 22.53 -75.72 -18.23
N PRO A 6 23.76 -75.19 -18.43
CA PRO A 6 23.97 -73.74 -18.38
C PRO A 6 23.30 -72.99 -19.55
N LEU A 7 23.10 -73.66 -20.70
CA LEU A 7 22.38 -73.08 -21.83
C LEU A 7 20.87 -72.94 -21.52
N LEU A 8 20.29 -73.92 -20.83
CA LEU A 8 18.88 -73.91 -20.44
C LEU A 8 18.55 -72.78 -19.43
N ILE A 9 19.49 -72.45 -18.53
CA ILE A 9 19.34 -71.37 -17.54
C ILE A 9 19.34 -69.98 -18.21
N ILE A 10 20.08 -69.80 -19.31
CA ILE A 10 20.11 -68.53 -20.06
C ILE A 10 18.78 -68.31 -20.81
N PHE A 11 18.14 -69.38 -21.30
CA PHE A 11 16.82 -69.31 -21.94
C PHE A 11 15.64 -69.26 -20.95
N SER A 12 15.85 -69.58 -19.67
CA SER A 12 14.82 -69.51 -18.62
C SER A 12 14.94 -68.28 -17.72
N ALA A 13 15.84 -67.34 -18.01
CA ALA A 13 15.90 -66.09 -17.28
C ALA A 13 14.61 -65.29 -17.57
N PRO A 14 13.75 -65.03 -16.56
CA PRO A 14 12.60 -64.17 -16.79
C PRO A 14 13.13 -62.80 -17.21
N SER A 15 12.66 -62.28 -18.35
CA SER A 15 12.92 -60.90 -18.73
C SER A 15 12.49 -60.03 -17.55
N ALA A 16 13.42 -59.35 -16.88
CA ALA A 16 13.07 -58.38 -15.85
C ALA A 16 12.29 -57.25 -16.53
N ARG A 17 10.96 -57.36 -16.53
CA ARG A 17 10.05 -56.34 -17.04
C ARG A 17 9.86 -55.34 -15.92
N ALA A 18 10.82 -54.43 -15.80
CA ALA A 18 10.68 -53.30 -14.91
C ALA A 18 9.70 -52.32 -15.56
N ASP A 19 8.57 -52.04 -14.90
CA ASP A 19 7.59 -51.08 -15.40
C ASP A 19 8.05 -49.68 -15.02
N LEU A 20 8.35 -48.86 -16.04
CA LEU A 20 8.87 -47.51 -15.87
C LEU A 20 7.71 -46.52 -15.98
N THR A 21 7.27 -45.98 -14.85
CA THR A 21 6.31 -44.87 -14.84
C THR A 21 7.06 -43.55 -14.73
N HIS A 22 6.99 -42.73 -15.77
CA HIS A 22 7.50 -41.36 -15.77
C HIS A 22 6.34 -40.38 -15.60
N SER A 23 6.39 -39.56 -14.56
CA SER A 23 5.41 -38.50 -14.30
C SER A 23 6.11 -37.15 -14.27
N LEU A 24 5.58 -36.21 -15.04
CA LEU A 24 6.02 -34.82 -15.08
C LEU A 24 4.89 -33.97 -14.53
N SER A 25 5.18 -33.20 -13.49
CA SER A 25 4.24 -32.25 -12.90
C SER A 25 4.86 -30.86 -12.89
N SER A 26 4.17 -29.90 -13.49
CA SER A 26 4.56 -28.48 -13.50
C SER A 26 3.48 -27.64 -12.82
N SER A 27 3.91 -26.69 -12.00
CA SER A 27 3.03 -25.74 -11.32
C SER A 27 3.66 -24.35 -11.30
N VAL A 28 2.84 -23.33 -11.59
CA VAL A 28 3.21 -21.92 -11.50
C VAL A 28 2.16 -21.23 -10.64
N SER A 29 2.60 -20.56 -9.58
CA SER A 29 1.77 -19.74 -8.72
C SER A 29 2.33 -18.32 -8.70
N LEU A 30 1.48 -17.34 -8.97
CA LEU A 30 1.82 -15.92 -9.06
C LEU A 30 0.88 -15.18 -8.12
N ASP A 31 1.45 -14.40 -7.20
CA ASP A 31 0.72 -13.57 -6.24
C ASP A 31 1.16 -12.11 -6.36
N VAL A 32 0.21 -11.19 -6.19
CA VAL A 32 0.45 -9.76 -6.28
C VAL A 32 -0.24 -9.06 -5.12
N HIS A 33 0.55 -8.40 -4.30
CA HIS A 33 0.06 -7.59 -3.19
C HIS A 33 -0.47 -6.23 -3.67
N GLY A 34 -1.51 -5.78 -2.98
CA GLY A 34 -2.13 -4.48 -3.19
C GLY A 34 -1.44 -3.35 -2.43
N ALA A 35 -1.61 -2.13 -2.93
CA ALA A 35 -1.13 -0.94 -2.24
C ALA A 35 -2.17 -0.38 -1.27
N ALA A 36 -1.70 0.24 -0.19
CA ALA A 36 -2.53 0.90 0.80
C ALA A 36 -2.01 2.31 1.11
N THR A 37 -2.92 3.21 1.41
CA THR A 37 -2.64 4.60 1.79
C THR A 37 -3.56 5.00 2.94
N VAL A 38 -3.00 5.69 3.92
CA VAL A 38 -3.72 6.24 5.08
C VAL A 38 -3.53 7.74 5.08
N SER A 39 -4.61 8.50 5.30
CA SER A 39 -4.58 9.95 5.37
C SER A 39 -5.41 10.44 6.54
N GLU A 40 -4.86 11.40 7.28
CA GLU A 40 -5.51 12.18 8.33
C GLU A 40 -5.45 13.66 7.94
N ARG A 41 -6.52 14.41 8.21
CA ARG A 41 -6.54 15.86 7.96
C ARG A 41 -6.79 16.63 9.25
N VAL A 42 -5.92 17.59 9.51
CA VAL A 42 -6.01 18.46 10.68
C VAL A 42 -6.81 19.70 10.35
N GLY A 43 -7.83 19.97 11.16
CA GLY A 43 -8.64 21.19 11.07
C GLY A 43 -7.92 22.40 11.66
N SER A 44 -8.23 23.59 11.16
CA SER A 44 -7.73 24.82 11.76
C SER A 44 -8.28 24.98 13.18
N SER A 45 -7.41 25.29 14.13
CA SER A 45 -7.81 25.60 15.50
C SER A 45 -7.25 26.96 15.90
N TYR A 46 -8.04 27.68 16.67
CA TYR A 46 -7.68 28.98 17.19
C TYR A 46 -8.09 29.02 18.66
N SER A 47 -7.15 29.43 19.51
CA SER A 47 -7.38 29.58 20.94
C SER A 47 -6.81 30.90 21.40
N VAL A 48 -7.62 31.62 22.17
CA VAL A 48 -7.23 32.87 22.80
C VAL A 48 -7.53 32.78 24.29
N SER A 49 -6.58 33.23 25.10
CA SER A 49 -6.72 33.35 26.54
C SER A 49 -6.09 34.65 27.00
N GLY A 50 -6.66 35.25 28.04
CA GLY A 50 -5.99 36.34 28.70
C GLY A 50 -6.82 37.04 29.76
N ASN A 51 -6.15 37.96 30.43
CA ASN A 51 -6.62 38.77 31.54
C ASN A 51 -6.27 40.23 31.25
N ASN A 52 -7.16 41.15 31.63
CA ASN A 52 -7.01 42.59 31.42
C ASN A 52 -6.87 43.01 29.94
N ILE A 53 -7.58 42.31 29.04
CA ILE A 53 -7.61 42.58 27.60
C ILE A 53 -9.05 42.80 27.12
N LYS A 54 -9.19 43.68 26.13
CA LYS A 54 -10.44 44.02 25.46
C LYS A 54 -10.20 44.10 23.94
N VAL A 55 -11.28 44.15 23.19
CA VAL A 55 -11.26 44.48 21.76
C VAL A 55 -10.82 45.94 21.59
N GLY A 56 -10.07 46.22 20.53
CA GLY A 56 -9.69 47.58 20.17
C GLY A 56 -10.89 48.52 19.91
N THR A 57 -10.61 49.81 19.80
CA THR A 57 -11.64 50.86 19.68
C THR A 57 -11.96 51.32 18.25
N GLY A 58 -11.35 50.71 17.24
CA GLY A 58 -11.59 50.96 15.82
C GLY A 58 -12.93 50.40 15.31
N ASN A 59 -13.41 50.92 14.18
CA ASN A 59 -14.75 50.64 13.62
C ASN A 59 -14.94 49.21 13.05
N SER A 60 -14.02 48.28 13.30
CA SER A 60 -14.10 46.86 12.88
C SER A 60 -13.29 45.94 13.79
N ASP A 61 -12.99 46.41 14.99
CA ASP A 61 -12.18 45.66 15.94
C ASP A 61 -12.98 44.49 16.51
N VAL A 62 -12.32 43.33 16.58
CA VAL A 62 -12.89 42.11 17.13
C VAL A 62 -11.78 41.28 17.77
N PHE A 63 -12.16 40.34 18.63
CA PHE A 63 -11.24 39.26 18.99
C PHE A 63 -10.88 38.43 17.76
N GLY A 64 -9.67 37.89 17.76
CA GLY A 64 -9.21 37.01 16.71
C GLY A 64 -10.04 35.74 16.65
N GLY A 65 -9.97 35.05 15.52
CA GLY A 65 -10.74 33.85 15.27
C GLY A 65 -10.29 33.15 14.00
N LEU A 66 -11.18 32.33 13.45
CA LEU A 66 -10.98 31.70 12.15
C LEU A 66 -11.82 32.42 11.09
N THR A 67 -11.28 32.54 9.88
CA THR A 67 -12.02 32.97 8.70
C THR A 67 -12.96 31.87 8.22
N THR A 68 -13.83 32.18 7.26
CA THR A 68 -14.57 31.14 6.55
C THR A 68 -13.60 30.33 5.70
N GLY A 69 -13.55 29.01 5.91
CA GLY A 69 -12.88 28.09 4.97
C GLY A 69 -13.55 28.11 3.60
N SER A 70 -12.86 27.56 2.60
CA SER A 70 -13.40 27.39 1.25
C SER A 70 -13.46 25.90 0.87
N ALA A 71 -13.90 25.60 -0.35
CA ALA A 71 -13.85 24.25 -0.89
C ALA A 71 -12.42 23.75 -1.15
N THR A 72 -11.41 24.62 -1.19
CA THR A 72 -10.01 24.29 -1.54
C THR A 72 -8.99 24.68 -0.47
N ALA A 73 -9.38 25.45 0.56
CA ALA A 73 -8.50 25.93 1.60
C ALA A 73 -9.14 25.83 2.98
N ALA A 74 -8.33 25.46 3.98
CA ALA A 74 -8.73 25.53 5.38
C ALA A 74 -8.97 27.00 5.80
N ALA A 75 -9.78 27.15 6.86
CA ALA A 75 -9.97 28.44 7.50
C ALA A 75 -8.63 29.01 7.98
N THR A 76 -8.31 30.24 7.62
CA THR A 76 -7.10 30.93 8.08
C THR A 76 -7.39 31.69 9.38
N MET A 77 -6.34 32.14 10.07
CA MET A 77 -6.53 33.04 11.20
C MET A 77 -7.12 34.37 10.72
N LYS A 78 -8.20 34.80 11.37
CA LYS A 78 -8.66 36.17 11.36
C LYS A 78 -7.97 36.88 12.52
N ALA A 79 -7.00 37.74 12.21
CA ALA A 79 -6.31 38.53 13.22
C ALA A 79 -7.32 39.36 14.04
N GLY A 80 -7.16 39.32 15.36
CA GLY A 80 -7.88 40.18 16.28
C GLY A 80 -7.16 41.49 16.54
N THR A 81 -7.88 42.44 17.12
CA THR A 81 -7.32 43.68 17.64
C THR A 81 -7.50 43.71 19.15
N TYR A 82 -6.38 43.63 19.86
CA TYR A 82 -6.33 43.50 21.31
C TYR A 82 -5.79 44.78 21.92
N GLU A 83 -6.54 45.33 22.89
CA GLU A 83 -6.12 46.45 23.73
C GLU A 83 -6.10 46.04 25.20
N ILE A 84 -5.30 46.75 26.00
CA ILE A 84 -5.31 46.61 27.46
C ILE A 84 -6.57 47.30 28.00
N ASN A 85 -7.33 46.59 28.83
CA ASN A 85 -8.56 47.14 29.40
C ASN A 85 -8.27 48.26 30.42
N THR A 86 -7.37 48.00 31.37
CA THR A 86 -6.93 48.96 32.38
C THR A 86 -5.41 49.12 32.35
N SER A 87 -4.94 50.28 31.86
CA SER A 87 -3.51 50.59 31.81
C SER A 87 -2.92 50.64 33.22
N GLY A 88 -1.74 50.05 33.39
CA GLY A 88 -1.06 49.93 34.68
C GLY A 88 -1.46 48.71 35.53
N SER A 89 -2.49 47.97 35.16
CA SER A 89 -2.85 46.69 35.80
C SER A 89 -2.09 45.52 35.18
N ALA A 90 -1.89 44.44 35.95
CA ALA A 90 -1.30 43.21 35.46
C ALA A 90 -2.09 42.66 34.25
N PHE A 91 -1.38 42.26 33.19
CA PHE A 91 -1.96 41.68 31.99
C PHE A 91 -1.30 40.33 31.69
N SER A 92 -2.07 39.41 31.12
CA SER A 92 -1.56 38.16 30.58
C SER A 92 -2.36 37.84 29.32
N PHE A 93 -1.69 37.47 28.24
CA PHE A 93 -2.34 37.12 26.99
C PHE A 93 -1.59 35.96 26.36
N SER A 94 -2.33 34.99 25.85
CA SER A 94 -1.80 33.91 25.03
C SER A 94 -2.77 33.63 23.90
N GLU A 95 -2.26 33.71 22.69
CA GLU A 95 -2.94 33.37 21.44
C GLU A 95 -2.18 32.24 20.78
N SER A 96 -2.91 31.23 20.33
CA SER A 96 -2.36 30.08 19.62
C SER A 96 -3.23 29.79 18.42
N TRP A 97 -2.58 29.55 17.29
CA TRP A 97 -3.24 29.21 16.04
C TRP A 97 -2.52 28.06 15.37
N LEU A 98 -3.31 27.09 14.92
CA LEU A 98 -2.89 26.03 14.03
C LEU A 98 -3.65 26.21 12.72
N GLN A 99 -2.92 26.39 11.63
CA GLN A 99 -3.50 26.34 10.30
C GLN A 99 -3.81 24.90 9.94
N GLY A 100 -5.06 24.61 9.56
CA GLY A 100 -5.45 23.31 9.05
C GLY A 100 -4.95 23.06 7.63
N ASP A 101 -5.07 21.82 7.19
CA ASP A 101 -4.55 21.38 5.90
C ASP A 101 -5.34 21.95 4.73
N GLY A 102 -4.67 22.24 3.61
CA GLY A 102 -5.32 22.55 2.34
C GLY A 102 -6.28 21.45 1.90
N ILE A 103 -7.23 21.80 1.04
CA ILE A 103 -8.19 20.85 0.48
C ILE A 103 -7.80 20.59 -0.99
N PRO A 104 -7.10 19.48 -1.29
CA PRO A 104 -6.90 19.04 -2.66
C PRO A 104 -8.22 18.80 -3.39
N ALA A 105 -8.21 18.94 -4.71
CA ALA A 105 -9.34 18.51 -5.52
C ALA A 105 -9.59 17.00 -5.35
N ILE A 106 -10.84 16.58 -5.48
CA ILE A 106 -11.20 15.15 -5.47
C ILE A 106 -10.45 14.46 -6.62
N GLY A 107 -9.62 13.45 -6.28
CA GLY A 107 -8.74 12.82 -7.27
C GLY A 107 -7.58 13.74 -7.68
N SER A 108 -7.04 14.49 -6.73
CA SER A 108 -5.75 15.16 -6.83
C SER A 108 -5.02 14.80 -5.55
N GLY A 109 -4.44 13.59 -5.54
CA GLY A 109 -3.88 13.01 -4.33
C GLY A 109 -2.65 12.16 -4.63
N VAL A 110 -2.44 11.13 -3.82
CA VAL A 110 -1.36 10.17 -4.07
C VAL A 110 -1.67 9.48 -5.39
N ASP A 111 -0.90 9.81 -6.43
CA ASP A 111 -0.91 9.07 -7.68
C ASP A 111 -0.33 7.70 -7.40
N VAL A 112 -1.02 6.67 -7.84
CA VAL A 112 -0.34 5.41 -7.97
C VAL A 112 -0.69 4.57 -9.20
N THR A 113 0.33 4.39 -10.02
CA THR A 113 0.27 3.82 -11.37
C THR A 113 0.87 2.40 -11.33
N SER A 114 0.19 1.42 -11.94
CA SER A 114 0.59 -0.01 -12.06
C SER A 114 0.27 -0.95 -10.88
N GLY A 115 -0.95 -0.96 -10.33
CA GLY A 115 -1.34 -1.83 -9.20
C GLY A 115 -1.36 -1.14 -7.84
N VAL A 116 -1.63 0.15 -7.93
CA VAL A 116 -1.32 1.11 -6.91
C VAL A 116 -2.48 2.15 -6.92
N VAL A 117 -2.76 2.84 -5.82
CA VAL A 117 -3.88 3.80 -5.64
C VAL A 117 -3.81 5.03 -6.58
N ALA A 118 -4.47 5.06 -7.75
CA ALA A 118 -4.23 6.09 -8.78
C ALA A 118 -4.55 7.56 -8.46
N ASP A 119 -5.47 7.85 -7.54
CA ASP A 119 -5.79 9.21 -7.13
C ASP A 119 -6.65 9.18 -5.86
N MET A 120 -6.47 10.14 -4.93
CA MET A 120 -7.19 10.13 -3.64
C MET A 120 -7.99 11.42 -3.38
N PRO A 121 -9.30 11.32 -3.08
CA PRO A 121 -10.10 12.43 -2.57
C PRO A 121 -9.88 12.74 -1.09
N ALA A 122 -10.05 14.02 -0.78
CA ALA A 122 -9.25 14.71 0.20
C ALA A 122 -10.01 15.19 1.43
N PHE A 123 -10.64 14.31 2.23
CA PHE A 123 -11.27 14.76 3.49
C PHE A 123 -11.32 13.71 4.59
N GLY A 124 -10.82 14.06 5.78
CA GLY A 124 -10.94 13.29 7.02
C GLY A 124 -9.97 12.11 7.16
N GLU A 125 -10.30 11.21 8.11
CA GLU A 125 -9.60 9.95 8.37
C GLU A 125 -10.00 8.89 7.34
N THR A 126 -9.08 8.53 6.46
CA THR A 126 -9.35 7.55 5.40
C THR A 126 -8.25 6.52 5.29
N THR A 127 -8.65 5.26 5.10
CA THR A 127 -7.76 4.15 4.74
C THR A 127 -8.28 3.55 3.45
N THR A 128 -7.44 3.54 2.43
CA THR A 128 -7.77 2.99 1.11
C THR A 128 -6.80 1.89 0.77
N GLN A 129 -7.33 0.81 0.20
CA GLN A 129 -6.55 -0.31 -0.29
C GLN A 129 -6.97 -0.64 -1.72
N SER A 130 -6.00 -0.85 -2.59
CA SER A 130 -6.22 -1.33 -3.97
C SER A 130 -5.75 -2.78 -4.08
N GLY A 131 -6.33 -3.57 -4.99
CA GLY A 131 -5.82 -4.89 -5.32
C GLY A 131 -4.51 -4.80 -6.11
N GLY A 132 -3.65 -5.82 -5.99
CA GLY A 132 -2.41 -5.90 -6.76
C GLY A 132 -2.67 -6.09 -8.26
N VAL A 133 -1.84 -5.48 -9.12
CA VAL A 133 -1.92 -5.66 -10.59
C VAL A 133 -0.67 -6.39 -11.08
N ALA A 134 -0.87 -7.50 -11.78
CA ALA A 134 0.21 -8.37 -12.25
C ALA A 134 1.20 -7.68 -13.21
N GLY A 135 0.79 -6.65 -13.95
CA GLY A 135 1.67 -5.94 -14.88
C GLY A 135 2.27 -6.89 -15.92
N THR A 136 3.60 -7.02 -15.93
CA THR A 136 4.35 -7.95 -16.80
C THR A 136 4.61 -9.32 -16.16
N LEU A 137 4.09 -9.60 -14.96
CA LEU A 137 4.29 -10.86 -14.25
C LEU A 137 3.77 -12.02 -15.08
N ALA A 138 4.67 -12.95 -15.41
CA ALA A 138 4.33 -14.16 -16.13
C ALA A 138 5.24 -15.29 -15.68
N GLY A 139 4.72 -16.52 -15.63
CA GLY A 139 5.50 -17.70 -15.36
C GLY A 139 5.15 -18.81 -16.34
N SER A 140 6.14 -19.47 -16.90
CA SER A 140 5.93 -20.62 -17.77
C SER A 140 6.92 -21.73 -17.47
N ILE A 141 6.46 -22.97 -17.63
CA ILE A 141 7.27 -24.17 -17.50
C ILE A 141 7.04 -25.00 -18.75
N LEU A 142 8.08 -25.14 -19.56
CA LEU A 142 8.06 -26.01 -20.73
C LEU A 142 8.18 -27.47 -20.28
N SER A 143 7.65 -28.39 -21.08
CA SER A 143 7.80 -29.84 -20.86
C SER A 143 9.26 -30.32 -20.93
N SER A 144 10.18 -29.49 -21.44
CA SER A 144 11.63 -29.66 -21.36
C SER A 144 12.25 -29.30 -20.00
N GLY A 145 11.45 -28.86 -19.02
CA GLY A 145 11.91 -28.40 -17.71
C GLY A 145 12.45 -26.98 -17.69
N VAL A 146 12.41 -26.26 -18.82
CA VAL A 146 12.82 -24.85 -18.88
C VAL A 146 11.76 -23.98 -18.21
N MET A 147 12.17 -23.27 -17.17
CA MET A 147 11.33 -22.37 -16.39
C MET A 147 11.67 -20.92 -16.73
N SER A 148 10.66 -20.11 -17.02
CA SER A 148 10.81 -18.65 -17.17
C SER A 148 9.86 -17.93 -16.22
N LEU A 149 10.36 -16.89 -15.55
CA LEU A 149 9.60 -16.01 -14.68
C LEU A 149 9.91 -14.57 -15.09
N THR A 150 8.91 -13.85 -15.56
CA THR A 150 9.00 -12.41 -15.85
C THR A 150 8.65 -11.64 -14.59
N ALA A 151 9.49 -10.69 -14.18
CA ALA A 151 9.23 -9.88 -12.99
C ALA A 151 7.97 -9.01 -13.17
N GLY A 152 7.16 -8.95 -12.12
CA GLY A 152 5.89 -8.21 -12.10
C GLY A 152 5.94 -6.80 -11.52
N GLY A 153 7.09 -6.39 -10.98
CA GLY A 153 7.24 -5.15 -10.21
C GLY A 153 7.15 -5.35 -8.71
N ALA A 154 6.96 -4.26 -7.95
CA ALA A 154 6.91 -4.30 -6.49
C ALA A 154 5.70 -5.09 -5.98
N GLY A 155 5.87 -5.79 -4.85
CA GLY A 155 4.78 -6.57 -4.24
C GLY A 155 4.39 -7.84 -4.98
N THR A 156 5.19 -8.31 -5.93
CA THR A 156 4.93 -9.55 -6.68
C THR A 156 5.78 -10.71 -6.15
N THR A 157 5.16 -11.88 -6.00
CA THR A 157 5.84 -13.13 -5.67
C THR A 157 5.46 -14.18 -6.71
N GLY A 158 6.46 -14.83 -7.32
CA GLY A 158 6.23 -15.92 -8.26
C GLY A 158 6.97 -17.17 -7.83
N THR A 159 6.25 -18.28 -7.71
CA THR A 159 6.84 -19.60 -7.45
C THR A 159 6.57 -20.49 -8.65
N SER A 160 7.63 -21.07 -9.20
CA SER A 160 7.54 -22.05 -10.28
C SER A 160 8.16 -23.36 -9.81
N GLN A 161 7.51 -24.47 -10.11
CA GLN A 161 7.94 -25.80 -9.69
C GLN A 161 7.80 -26.79 -10.85
N PHE A 162 8.87 -27.52 -11.12
CA PHE A 162 8.87 -28.66 -12.02
C PHE A 162 9.35 -29.90 -11.26
N ILE A 163 8.54 -30.95 -11.26
CA ILE A 163 8.85 -32.24 -10.63
C ILE A 163 8.87 -33.30 -11.73
N SER A 164 9.98 -34.02 -11.82
CA SER A 164 10.12 -35.21 -12.65
C SER A 164 10.32 -36.43 -11.77
N THR A 165 9.36 -37.34 -11.82
CA THR A 165 9.38 -38.57 -11.01
C THR A 165 9.48 -39.76 -11.94
N ILE A 166 10.48 -40.60 -11.71
CA ILE A 166 10.63 -41.91 -12.36
C ILE A 166 10.42 -42.97 -11.29
N SER A 167 9.42 -43.81 -11.49
CA SER A 167 9.15 -44.98 -10.63
C SER A 167 9.44 -46.24 -11.42
N VAL A 168 10.21 -47.15 -10.81
CA VAL A 168 10.56 -48.45 -11.37
C VAL A 168 9.91 -49.51 -10.48
N LYS A 169 9.00 -50.31 -11.04
CA LYS A 169 8.39 -51.47 -10.35
C LYS A 169 8.86 -52.78 -10.95
#